data_AF-A0A0H3ZP02-F1
#
_entry.id   AF-A0A0H3ZP02-F1
#
_cell.length_a   1.000
_cell.length_b   1.000
_cell.length_c   1.000
_cell.angle_alpha   90.00
_cell.angle_beta   90.00
_cell.angle_gamma   90.00
#
_symmetry.space_group_name_H-M   'P 1'
#
loop_
_entity.id
_entity.type
_entity.pdbx_description
1 polymer ?
#
loop_
_entity_poly.entity_id
_entity_poly.type
_entity_poly.pdbx_seq_one_letter_code
_entity_poly.pdbx_strand_id
1 'polypeptide(L)'
;MRQALAYAIDRNVLTDRLLAQGQIPAYHLIPPTTQDAPNWQPALANLTQSRRVSFARQLFAQAGYTKDHPLHLTLLYNTSDSIKKIALAISAMWQSTLPVKVELLNQEWKSYLSSTRLGEYQIARMGWCADYNEASAFLSYLASDALGGKYYHNRFYDSLLEKASLADTTEERVHFYQQAEEHLLGTMPLIPLYFGVTNRLATPRLQGYDPGYPAALYSKDLSLQPPPKTP
;
A
#
# COMPACT_ATOMS: atom_id res chain seq x y z
N MET A 1 -14.51 8.18 8.64
CA MET A 1 -13.43 7.60 9.46
C MET A 1 -12.21 7.15 8.68
N ARG A 2 -12.32 6.18 7.75
CA ARG A 2 -11.15 5.66 7.00
C ARG A 2 -10.36 6.76 6.26
N GLN A 3 -11.05 7.66 5.57
CA GLN A 3 -10.45 8.83 4.91
C GLN A 3 -9.66 9.73 5.89
N ALA A 4 -10.18 9.94 7.10
CA ALA A 4 -9.50 10.78 8.08
C ALA A 4 -8.19 10.15 8.57
N LEU A 5 -8.18 8.84 8.81
CA LEU A 5 -6.94 8.11 9.10
C LEU A 5 -5.94 8.20 7.94
N ALA A 6 -6.40 8.11 6.69
CA ALA A 6 -5.55 8.24 5.51
C ALA A 6 -4.92 9.63 5.33
N TYR A 7 -5.69 10.68 5.66
CA TYR A 7 -5.26 12.08 5.57
C TYR A 7 -4.30 12.49 6.69
N ALA A 8 -4.41 11.87 7.87
CA ALA A 8 -3.54 12.16 9.00
C ALA A 8 -2.11 11.60 8.84
N ILE A 9 -1.87 10.70 7.89
CA ILE A 9 -0.54 10.14 7.63
C ILE A 9 0.25 11.04 6.70
N ASP A 10 1.42 11.48 7.17
CA ASP A 10 2.42 12.15 6.34
C ASP A 10 3.32 11.12 5.65
N ARG A 11 3.01 10.87 4.37
CA ARG A 11 3.72 9.87 3.56
C ARG A 11 5.17 10.28 3.27
N ASN A 12 5.45 11.57 3.15
CA ASN A 12 6.81 12.07 2.90
C ASN A 12 7.70 11.84 4.12
N VAL A 13 7.16 11.99 5.34
CA VAL A 13 7.91 11.61 6.55
C VAL A 13 8.22 10.11 6.56
N LEU A 14 7.28 9.27 6.14
CA LEU A 14 7.52 7.82 6.04
C LEU A 14 8.60 7.49 5.01
N THR A 15 8.52 8.03 3.80
CA THR A 15 9.44 7.69 2.70
C THR A 15 10.80 8.36 2.85
N ASP A 16 10.84 9.65 3.17
CA ASP A 16 12.05 10.47 3.02
C ASP A 16 12.87 10.51 4.30
N ARG A 17 12.24 10.30 5.46
CA ARG A 17 12.90 10.41 6.78
C ARG A 17 12.97 9.09 7.53
N LEU A 18 11.89 8.30 7.52
CA LEU A 18 11.86 7.03 8.26
C LEU A 18 12.51 5.90 7.47
N LEU A 19 12.12 5.72 6.21
CA LEU A 19 12.66 4.68 5.33
C LEU A 19 13.93 5.14 4.62
N ALA A 20 13.89 6.35 4.03
CA ALA A 20 15.02 7.04 3.40
C ALA A 20 15.80 6.15 2.40
N GLN A 21 15.08 5.33 1.64
CA GLN A 21 15.64 4.26 0.82
C GLN A 21 15.22 4.32 -0.65
N GLY A 22 14.51 5.38 -1.06
CA GLY A 22 14.03 5.59 -2.43
C GLY A 22 12.56 5.23 -2.65
N GLN A 23 11.82 4.86 -1.61
CA GLN A 23 10.37 4.64 -1.69
C GLN A 23 9.65 5.92 -2.12
N ILE A 24 8.57 5.76 -2.90
CA ILE A 24 7.80 6.88 -3.44
C ILE A 24 6.49 7.00 -2.66
N PRO A 25 6.10 8.17 -2.14
CA PRO A 25 4.79 8.37 -1.51
C PRO A 25 3.64 7.90 -2.40
N ALA A 26 2.79 7.00 -1.90
CA ALA A 26 1.68 6.46 -2.67
C ALA A 26 0.36 7.08 -2.22
N TYR A 27 -0.41 7.59 -3.18
CA TYR A 27 -1.76 8.11 -2.96
C TYR A 27 -2.83 7.28 -3.66
N HIS A 28 -2.39 6.29 -4.43
CA HIS A 28 -3.19 5.42 -5.26
C HIS A 28 -2.57 4.01 -5.21
N LEU A 29 -3.28 2.99 -5.71
CA LEU A 29 -2.92 1.59 -5.53
C LEU A 29 -1.94 1.11 -6.61
N ILE A 30 -2.14 1.53 -7.85
CA ILE A 30 -1.37 1.09 -9.02
C ILE A 30 -0.03 1.84 -9.03
N PRO A 31 1.13 1.18 -8.96
CA PRO A 31 2.42 1.86 -9.08
C PRO A 31 2.58 2.57 -10.43
N PRO A 32 3.16 3.78 -10.48
CA PRO A 32 3.37 4.52 -11.73
C PRO A 32 4.23 3.79 -12.78
N THR A 33 4.99 2.79 -12.35
CA THR A 33 5.85 1.96 -13.22
C THR A 33 5.11 0.80 -13.88
N THR A 34 3.81 0.63 -13.60
CA THR A 34 2.98 -0.42 -14.21
C THR A 34 2.73 -0.05 -15.67
N GLN A 35 2.77 -1.02 -16.59
CA GLN A 35 2.71 -0.80 -18.03
C GLN A 35 1.53 0.08 -18.49
N ASP A 36 0.38 -0.08 -17.84
CA ASP A 36 -0.91 0.53 -18.14
C ASP A 36 -1.41 1.38 -16.96
N ALA A 37 -0.48 1.91 -16.15
CA ALA A 37 -0.82 2.82 -15.06
C ALA A 37 -1.58 4.05 -15.62
N PRO A 38 -2.77 4.38 -15.09
CA PRO A 38 -3.46 5.61 -15.47
C PRO A 38 -2.58 6.84 -15.22
N ASN A 39 -2.54 7.76 -16.17
CA ASN A 39 -1.87 9.05 -15.99
C ASN A 39 -2.77 10.02 -15.22
N TRP A 40 -2.93 9.75 -13.93
CA TRP A 40 -3.84 10.46 -13.05
C TRP A 40 -3.30 10.51 -11.62
N GLN A 41 -3.72 11.50 -10.85
CA GLN A 41 -3.44 11.61 -9.42
C GLN A 41 -4.70 12.00 -8.66
N PRO A 42 -5.00 11.36 -7.52
CA PRO A 42 -6.15 11.71 -6.72
C PRO A 42 -5.96 13.08 -6.07
N ALA A 43 -7.07 13.81 -5.87
CA ALA A 43 -7.04 15.17 -5.32
C ALA A 43 -6.27 15.28 -3.99
N LEU A 44 -6.28 14.23 -3.15
CA LEU A 44 -5.55 14.23 -1.89
C LEU A 44 -4.02 14.31 -2.05
N ALA A 45 -3.46 13.85 -3.17
CA ALA A 45 -2.04 13.92 -3.47
C ALA A 45 -1.58 15.38 -3.64
N ASN A 46 -2.44 16.22 -4.22
CA ASN A 46 -2.18 17.64 -4.50
C ASN A 46 -2.36 18.56 -3.30
N LEU A 47 -2.88 18.05 -2.18
CA LEU A 47 -3.03 18.82 -0.95
C LEU A 47 -1.71 18.88 -0.17
N THR A 48 -1.50 19.99 0.54
CA THR A 48 -0.45 20.03 1.57
C THR A 48 -0.84 19.13 2.76
N GLN A 49 0.15 18.64 3.51
CA GLN A 49 -0.13 17.81 4.69
C GLN A 49 -1.01 18.54 5.71
N SER A 50 -0.79 19.85 5.91
CA SER A 50 -1.62 20.67 6.80
C SER A 50 -3.09 20.70 6.37
N ARG A 51 -3.38 20.81 5.06
CA ARG A 51 -4.76 20.77 4.56
C ARG A 51 -5.39 19.39 4.75
N ARG A 52 -4.66 18.30 4.50
CA ARG A 52 -5.13 16.93 4.79
C ARG A 52 -5.45 16.74 6.27
N VAL A 53 -4.57 17.19 7.17
CA VAL A 53 -4.77 17.16 8.63
C VAL A 53 -6.04 17.92 9.04
N SER A 54 -6.31 19.10 8.46
CA SER A 54 -7.53 19.85 8.72
C SER A 54 -8.79 19.07 8.31
N PHE A 55 -8.79 18.44 7.14
CA PHE A 55 -9.90 17.57 6.73
C PHE A 55 -10.06 16.34 7.64
N ALA A 56 -8.94 15.73 8.05
CA ALA A 56 -8.97 14.58 8.96
C ALA A 56 -9.66 14.92 10.30
N ARG A 57 -9.33 16.09 10.88
CA ARG A 57 -9.94 16.57 12.13
C ARG A 57 -11.43 16.88 11.98
N GLN A 58 -11.83 17.51 10.87
CA GLN A 58 -13.25 17.78 10.58
C GLN A 58 -14.06 16.47 10.50
N LEU A 59 -13.55 15.47 9.79
CA LEU A 59 -14.19 14.17 9.67
C LEU A 59 -14.30 13.41 11.00
N PHE A 60 -13.33 13.54 11.90
CA PHE A 60 -13.39 12.96 13.26
C PHE A 60 -14.41 13.67 14.15
N ALA A 61 -14.46 15.00 14.08
CA ALA A 61 -15.44 15.79 14.83
C ALA A 61 -16.87 15.48 14.39
N GLN A 62 -17.12 15.36 13.08
CA GLN A 62 -18.42 14.97 12.53
C GLN A 62 -18.85 13.56 12.97
N ALA A 63 -17.89 12.67 13.20
CA ALA A 63 -18.15 11.31 13.71
C ALA A 63 -18.30 11.23 15.23
N GLY A 64 -18.20 12.36 15.95
CA GLY A 64 -18.42 12.43 17.40
C GLY A 64 -17.22 12.02 18.27
N TYR A 65 -16.02 11.86 17.69
CA TYR A 65 -14.82 11.55 18.46
C TYR A 65 -14.16 12.82 18.99
N THR A 66 -13.85 12.83 20.29
CA THR A 66 -13.23 13.95 21.01
C THR A 66 -12.08 13.44 21.87
N LYS A 67 -11.31 14.34 22.48
CA LYS A 67 -10.23 13.93 23.40
C LYS A 67 -10.76 13.11 24.59
N ASP A 68 -11.98 13.42 25.05
CA ASP A 68 -12.62 12.73 26.17
C ASP A 68 -13.30 11.42 25.74
N HIS A 69 -13.68 11.31 24.47
CA HIS A 69 -14.22 10.10 23.85
C HIS A 69 -13.40 9.72 22.61
N PRO A 70 -12.15 9.21 22.81
CA PRO A 70 -11.26 8.90 21.70
C PRO A 70 -11.68 7.60 21.00
N LEU A 71 -11.33 7.49 19.71
CA LEU A 71 -11.44 6.22 18.98
C LEU A 71 -10.34 5.26 19.45
N HIS A 72 -10.71 4.09 19.96
CA HIS A 72 -9.77 3.02 20.25
C HIS A 72 -9.66 2.07 19.05
N LEU A 73 -8.45 1.82 18.59
CA LEU A 73 -8.22 0.90 17.48
C LEU A 73 -6.92 0.10 17.64
N THR A 74 -6.90 -1.08 17.03
CA THR A 74 -5.75 -1.97 16.93
C THR A 74 -5.15 -1.89 15.52
N LEU A 75 -3.81 -1.86 15.46
CA LEU A 75 -3.04 -1.97 14.23
C LEU A 75 -2.22 -3.25 14.28
N LEU A 76 -2.69 -4.26 13.56
CA LEU A 76 -2.04 -5.55 13.40
C LEU A 76 -0.93 -5.47 12.36
N TYR A 77 0.22 -6.07 12.64
CA TYR A 77 1.32 -6.19 11.69
C TYR A 77 2.10 -7.50 11.88
N ASN A 78 2.70 -7.98 10.80
CA ASN A 78 3.59 -9.15 10.87
C ASN A 78 4.98 -8.75 11.39
N THR A 79 5.61 -9.68 12.12
CA THR A 79 6.88 -9.44 12.81
C THR A 79 8.00 -9.07 11.83
N SER A 80 8.46 -7.83 11.94
CA SER A 80 9.61 -7.27 11.23
C SER A 80 9.96 -5.92 11.86
N ASP A 81 11.25 -5.65 12.07
CA ASP A 81 11.71 -4.38 12.66
C ASP A 81 11.35 -3.17 11.79
N SER A 82 11.43 -3.31 10.46
CA SER A 82 11.06 -2.23 9.54
C SER A 82 9.56 -1.94 9.60
N ILE A 83 8.73 -2.99 9.65
CA ILE A 83 7.28 -2.87 9.76
C ILE A 83 6.87 -2.29 11.12
N LYS A 84 7.53 -2.71 12.21
CA LYS A 84 7.31 -2.15 13.55
C LYS A 84 7.58 -0.65 13.59
N LYS A 85 8.68 -0.18 12.97
CA LYS A 85 9.00 1.25 12.87
C LYS A 85 7.91 2.03 12.12
N ILE A 86 7.41 1.49 11.01
CA ILE A 86 6.30 2.11 10.25
C ILE A 86 5.03 2.16 11.11
N ALA A 87 4.67 1.06 11.78
CA ALA A 87 3.48 1.00 12.63
C ALA A 87 3.54 2.00 13.80
N LEU A 88 4.71 2.14 14.45
CA LEU A 88 4.95 3.15 15.47
C LEU A 88 4.81 4.58 14.93
N ALA A 89 5.37 4.86 13.75
CA ALA A 89 5.29 6.18 13.13
C ALA A 89 3.84 6.55 12.76
N ILE A 90 3.10 5.63 12.15
CA ILE A 90 1.68 5.83 11.80
C ILE A 90 0.84 6.04 13.07
N SER A 91 1.06 5.21 14.09
CA SER A 91 0.41 5.36 15.39
C SER A 91 0.67 6.73 16.01
N ALA A 92 1.93 7.20 15.98
CA ALA A 92 2.29 8.52 16.48
C ALA A 92 1.61 9.66 15.67
N MET A 93 1.62 9.58 14.33
CA MET A 93 0.97 10.57 13.46
C MET A 93 -0.54 10.65 13.69
N TRP A 94 -1.21 9.50 13.87
CA TRP A 94 -2.64 9.47 14.19
C TRP A 94 -2.89 10.11 15.54
N GLN A 95 -2.17 9.70 16.59
CA GLN A 95 -2.38 10.21 17.95
C GLN A 95 -2.02 11.70 18.12
N SER A 96 -1.05 12.22 17.35
CA SER A 96 -0.74 13.66 17.36
C SER A 96 -1.78 14.50 16.63
N THR A 97 -2.56 13.89 15.74
CA THR A 97 -3.45 14.60 14.82
C THR A 97 -4.93 14.50 15.24
N LEU A 98 -5.32 13.34 15.76
CA LEU A 98 -6.70 12.89 15.95
C LEU A 98 -6.87 12.35 17.37
N PRO A 99 -8.09 12.42 17.95
CA PRO A 99 -8.39 11.78 19.23
C PRO A 99 -8.52 10.25 19.04
N VAL A 100 -7.38 9.59 18.89
CA VAL A 100 -7.26 8.14 18.70
C VAL A 100 -6.35 7.58 19.79
N LYS A 101 -6.61 6.35 20.22
CA LYS A 101 -5.67 5.50 20.95
C LYS A 101 -5.39 4.26 20.12
N VAL A 102 -4.13 4.01 19.81
CA VAL A 102 -3.70 2.93 18.92
C VAL A 102 -2.96 1.87 19.74
N GLU A 103 -3.48 0.65 19.72
CA GLU A 103 -2.76 -0.52 20.20
C GLU A 103 -2.06 -1.22 19.03
N LEU A 104 -0.76 -1.50 19.17
CA LEU A 104 0.02 -2.18 18.14
C LEU A 104 0.08 -3.67 18.46
N LEU A 105 -0.42 -4.52 17.56
CA LEU A 105 -0.43 -5.96 17.70
C LEU A 105 0.54 -6.59 16.70
N ASN A 106 1.50 -7.40 17.18
CA ASN A 106 2.43 -8.11 16.31
C ASN A 106 2.12 -9.61 16.29
N GLN A 107 2.29 -10.25 15.14
CA GLN A 107 2.16 -11.69 14.99
C GLN A 107 3.27 -12.25 14.09
N GLU A 108 3.62 -13.53 14.26
CA GLU A 108 4.42 -14.27 13.27
C GLU A 108 3.64 -14.35 11.94
N TRP A 109 4.33 -14.48 10.81
CA TRP A 109 3.73 -14.41 9.48
C TRP A 109 2.54 -15.36 9.28
N LYS A 110 2.63 -16.62 9.72
CA LYS A 110 1.53 -17.58 9.55
C LYS A 110 0.29 -17.19 10.36
N SER A 111 0.49 -16.78 11.61
CA SER A 111 -0.59 -16.29 12.47
C SER A 111 -1.21 -15.02 11.90
N TYR A 112 -0.38 -14.08 11.43
CA TYR A 112 -0.81 -12.86 10.77
C TYR A 112 -1.71 -13.14 9.57
N LEU A 113 -1.29 -14.03 8.67
CA LEU A 113 -2.09 -14.45 7.51
C LEU A 113 -3.42 -15.10 7.92
N SER A 114 -3.42 -15.89 9.00
CA SER A 114 -4.64 -16.49 9.53
C SER A 114 -5.62 -15.44 10.04
N SER A 115 -5.16 -14.53 10.91
CA SER A 115 -6.02 -13.48 11.49
C SER A 115 -6.54 -12.53 10.42
N THR A 116 -5.75 -12.15 9.41
CA THR A 116 -6.25 -11.33 8.30
C THR A 116 -7.24 -12.07 7.41
N ARG A 117 -7.01 -13.37 7.15
CA ARG A 117 -7.97 -14.19 6.38
C ARG A 117 -9.30 -14.39 7.11
N LEU A 118 -9.28 -14.44 8.44
CA LEU A 118 -10.47 -14.62 9.29
C LEU A 118 -11.17 -13.30 9.62
N GLY A 119 -10.52 -12.14 9.41
CA GLY A 119 -11.10 -10.83 9.71
C GLY A 119 -10.92 -10.42 11.17
N GLU A 120 -9.97 -11.05 11.87
CA GLU A 120 -9.66 -10.82 13.28
C GLU A 120 -8.73 -9.61 13.45
N TYR A 121 -9.12 -8.48 12.88
CA TYR A 121 -8.35 -7.23 12.94
C TYR A 121 -9.26 -6.02 12.71
N GLN A 122 -8.84 -4.86 13.19
CA GLN A 122 -9.49 -3.59 12.85
C GLN A 122 -8.74 -2.87 11.73
N ILE A 123 -7.42 -2.77 11.87
CA ILE A 123 -6.51 -2.32 10.81
C ILE A 123 -5.34 -3.31 10.76
N ALA A 124 -4.95 -3.72 9.56
CA ALA A 124 -3.78 -4.56 9.35
C ALA A 124 -2.83 -3.91 8.36
N ARG A 125 -1.53 -3.93 8.65
CA ARG A 125 -0.49 -3.53 7.69
C ARG A 125 -0.40 -4.59 6.62
N MET A 126 -0.57 -4.22 5.36
CA MET A 126 -0.36 -5.12 4.22
C MET A 126 0.73 -4.62 3.25
N GLY A 127 1.15 -5.48 2.35
CA GLY A 127 1.94 -5.14 1.17
C GLY A 127 1.56 -6.07 0.04
N TRP A 128 1.59 -5.57 -1.20
CA TRP A 128 1.30 -6.33 -2.40
C TRP A 128 2.37 -6.10 -3.45
N CYS A 129 2.76 -7.16 -4.14
CA CYS A 129 3.64 -7.13 -5.28
C CYS A 129 2.86 -7.73 -6.45
N ALA A 130 2.93 -7.10 -7.62
CA ALA A 130 2.23 -7.62 -8.77
C ALA A 130 2.78 -8.97 -9.22
N ASP A 131 1.87 -9.87 -9.60
CA ASP A 131 2.21 -11.16 -10.19
C ASP A 131 2.61 -11.03 -11.68
N TYR A 132 2.14 -9.97 -12.35
CA TYR A 132 2.44 -9.61 -13.74
C TYR A 132 2.34 -8.09 -13.94
N ASN A 133 3.00 -7.56 -14.98
CA ASN A 133 3.12 -6.11 -15.18
C ASN A 133 1.88 -5.49 -15.86
N GLU A 134 0.75 -5.47 -15.16
CA GLU A 134 -0.50 -4.86 -15.62
C GLU A 134 -1.38 -4.45 -14.42
N ALA A 135 -2.18 -3.39 -14.54
CA ALA A 135 -2.89 -2.76 -13.43
C ALA A 135 -3.89 -3.68 -12.71
N SER A 136 -4.47 -4.65 -13.41
CA SER A 136 -5.33 -5.67 -12.81
C SER A 136 -4.60 -6.53 -11.79
N ALA A 137 -3.28 -6.69 -11.87
CA ALA A 137 -2.51 -7.41 -10.86
C ALA A 137 -2.61 -6.74 -9.47
N PHE A 138 -2.92 -5.44 -9.41
CA PHE A 138 -3.18 -4.71 -8.18
C PHE A 138 -4.67 -4.59 -7.87
N LEU A 139 -5.48 -4.21 -8.87
CA LEU A 139 -6.91 -3.94 -8.67
C LEU A 139 -7.70 -5.21 -8.35
N SER A 140 -7.43 -6.33 -9.04
CA SER A 140 -8.15 -7.59 -8.83
C SER A 140 -7.95 -8.15 -7.42
N TYR A 141 -6.86 -7.81 -6.73
CA TYR A 141 -6.65 -8.19 -5.33
C TYR A 141 -7.78 -7.71 -4.41
N LEU A 142 -8.43 -6.59 -4.75
CA LEU A 142 -9.54 -5.99 -4.00
C LEU A 142 -10.92 -6.30 -4.58
N ALA A 143 -11.01 -7.13 -5.60
CA ALA A 143 -12.29 -7.66 -6.09
C ALA A 143 -13.00 -8.41 -4.95
N SER A 144 -14.34 -8.36 -4.93
CA SER A 144 -15.14 -8.90 -3.82
C SER A 144 -14.90 -10.38 -3.52
N ASP A 145 -14.51 -11.17 -4.51
CA ASP A 145 -14.22 -12.61 -4.42
C ASP A 145 -12.73 -12.92 -4.22
N ALA A 146 -11.87 -11.90 -4.24
CA ALA A 146 -10.44 -12.03 -4.04
C ALA A 146 -10.04 -11.92 -2.55
N LEU A 147 -8.80 -12.34 -2.27
CA LEU A 147 -8.27 -12.39 -0.90
C LEU A 147 -8.30 -11.03 -0.19
N GLY A 148 -7.92 -9.96 -0.89
CA GLY A 148 -7.89 -8.60 -0.33
C GLY A 148 -9.25 -7.91 -0.28
N GLY A 149 -10.17 -8.25 -1.18
CA GLY A 149 -11.49 -7.64 -1.27
C GLY A 149 -12.59 -8.31 -0.44
N LYS A 150 -12.26 -9.45 0.20
CA LYS A 150 -13.18 -10.23 1.06
C LYS A 150 -13.97 -9.42 2.09
N TYR A 151 -13.47 -8.29 2.56
CA TYR A 151 -14.15 -7.43 3.55
C TYR A 151 -14.58 -6.06 3.00
N TYR A 152 -14.36 -5.79 1.71
CA TYR A 152 -14.75 -4.53 1.05
C TYR A 152 -16.07 -4.66 0.29
N HIS A 153 -16.33 -5.83 -0.33
CA HIS A 153 -17.53 -6.18 -1.09
C HIS A 153 -18.25 -5.01 -1.79
N ASN A 154 -17.83 -4.69 -3.01
CA ASN A 154 -18.34 -3.51 -3.72
C ASN A 154 -18.70 -3.82 -5.18
N ARG A 155 -20.00 -4.03 -5.45
CA ARG A 155 -20.50 -4.38 -6.80
C ARG A 155 -20.15 -3.35 -7.87
N PHE A 156 -20.08 -2.06 -7.54
CA PHE A 156 -19.72 -1.04 -8.52
C PHE A 156 -18.24 -1.18 -8.91
N TYR A 157 -17.37 -1.37 -7.93
CA TYR A 157 -15.95 -1.67 -8.15
C TYR A 157 -15.77 -2.93 -9.01
N ASP A 158 -16.44 -4.04 -8.65
CA ASP A 158 -16.35 -5.29 -9.40
C ASP A 158 -16.81 -5.11 -10.85
N SER A 159 -17.88 -4.33 -11.09
CA SER A 159 -18.38 -4.05 -12.43
C SER A 159 -17.40 -3.24 -13.29
N LEU A 160 -16.55 -2.41 -12.67
CA LEU A 160 -15.49 -1.69 -13.39
C LEU A 160 -14.37 -2.64 -13.79
N LEU A 161 -14.02 -3.60 -12.93
CA LEU A 161 -13.03 -4.63 -13.26
C LEU A 161 -13.52 -5.56 -14.36
N GLU A 162 -14.79 -5.96 -14.32
CA GLU A 162 -15.43 -6.76 -15.37
C GLU A 162 -15.41 -6.02 -16.71
N LYS A 163 -15.83 -4.75 -16.74
CA LYS A 163 -15.77 -3.92 -17.95
C LYS A 163 -14.34 -3.76 -18.48
N ALA A 164 -13.36 -3.55 -17.60
CA ALA A 164 -11.96 -3.49 -17.99
C ALA A 164 -11.48 -4.79 -18.65
N SER A 165 -11.94 -5.95 -18.16
CA SER A 165 -11.60 -7.26 -18.73
C SER A 165 -12.26 -7.55 -20.08
N LEU A 166 -13.38 -6.87 -20.38
CA LEU A 166 -14.14 -6.99 -21.63
C LEU A 166 -13.84 -5.86 -22.63
N ALA A 167 -12.95 -4.93 -22.29
CA ALA A 167 -12.64 -3.77 -23.13
C ALA A 167 -11.91 -4.19 -24.41
N ASP A 168 -12.29 -3.58 -25.53
CA ASP A 168 -11.72 -3.90 -26.86
C ASP A 168 -10.37 -3.21 -27.10
N THR A 169 -10.10 -2.14 -26.36
CA THR A 169 -8.89 -1.30 -26.52
C THR A 169 -8.16 -1.12 -25.20
N THR A 170 -6.86 -0.79 -25.28
CA THR A 170 -6.06 -0.50 -24.08
C THR A 170 -6.52 0.79 -23.42
N GLU A 171 -6.89 1.80 -24.21
CA GLU A 171 -7.37 3.09 -23.73
C GLU A 171 -8.67 2.94 -22.93
N GLU A 172 -9.61 2.13 -23.43
CA GLU A 172 -10.85 1.82 -22.72
C GLU A 172 -10.60 1.03 -21.43
N ARG A 173 -9.71 0.04 -21.47
CA ARG A 173 -9.32 -0.72 -20.27
C ARG A 173 -8.72 0.17 -19.19
N VAL A 174 -7.76 1.04 -19.56
CA VAL A 174 -7.13 2.00 -18.65
C VAL A 174 -8.14 2.99 -18.09
N HIS A 175 -9.12 3.41 -18.89
CA HIS A 175 -10.20 4.28 -18.41
C HIS A 175 -11.03 3.62 -17.30
N PHE A 176 -11.39 2.34 -17.46
CA PHE A 176 -12.08 1.60 -16.39
C PHE A 176 -11.20 1.37 -15.15
N TYR A 177 -9.89 1.14 -15.31
CA TYR A 177 -8.96 1.07 -14.19
C TYR A 177 -8.85 2.37 -13.42
N GLN A 178 -8.79 3.51 -14.10
CA GLN A 178 -8.81 4.81 -13.44
C GLN A 178 -10.10 5.00 -12.63
N GLN A 179 -11.27 4.69 -13.20
CA GLN A 179 -12.54 4.77 -12.47
C GLN A 179 -12.57 3.84 -11.25
N ALA A 180 -12.01 2.63 -11.38
CA ALA A 180 -11.93 1.67 -10.28
C ALA A 180 -11.05 2.23 -9.14
N GLU A 181 -9.91 2.83 -9.47
CA GLU A 181 -9.00 3.44 -8.50
C GLU A 181 -9.61 4.69 -7.85
N GLU A 182 -10.28 5.56 -8.62
CA GLU A 182 -11.03 6.70 -8.12
C GLU A 182 -12.09 6.29 -7.09
N HIS A 183 -12.88 5.26 -7.40
CA HIS A 183 -13.91 4.74 -6.51
C HIS A 183 -13.32 4.08 -5.25
N LEU A 184 -12.25 3.30 -5.42
CA LEU A 184 -11.51 2.70 -4.31
C LEU A 184 -11.03 3.79 -3.35
N LEU A 185 -10.37 4.83 -3.86
CA LEU A 185 -9.82 5.91 -3.04
C LEU A 185 -10.91 6.82 -2.45
N GLY A 186 -12.04 6.97 -3.15
CA GLY A 186 -13.22 7.65 -2.61
C GLY A 186 -13.79 6.94 -1.38
N THR A 187 -13.84 5.61 -1.40
CA THR A 187 -14.34 4.80 -0.27
C THR A 187 -13.27 4.44 0.78
N MET A 188 -11.99 4.59 0.42
CA MET A 188 -10.78 4.38 1.22
C MET A 188 -10.79 3.05 2.01
N PRO A 189 -11.00 1.88 1.38
CA PRO A 189 -10.98 0.59 2.07
C PRO A 189 -9.56 0.18 2.49
N LEU A 190 -8.55 0.77 1.85
CA LEU A 190 -7.14 0.70 2.22
C LEU A 190 -6.54 2.10 2.28
N ILE A 191 -5.33 2.21 2.82
CA ILE A 191 -4.58 3.46 2.87
C ILE A 191 -3.25 3.24 2.14
N PRO A 192 -3.07 3.75 0.90
CA PRO A 192 -1.78 3.67 0.23
C PRO A 192 -0.76 4.49 1.02
N LEU A 193 0.43 3.92 1.25
CA LEU A 193 1.50 4.56 2.03
C LEU A 193 2.66 4.95 1.13
N TYR A 194 3.23 3.98 0.43
CA TYR A 194 4.35 4.16 -0.48
C TYR A 194 4.44 3.02 -1.49
N PHE A 195 5.06 3.29 -2.64
CA PHE A 195 5.55 2.28 -3.57
C PHE A 195 6.94 1.82 -3.14
N GLY A 196 7.11 0.51 -3.00
CA GLY A 196 8.36 -0.09 -2.57
C GLY A 196 9.45 0.01 -3.65
N VAL A 197 10.70 0.00 -3.20
CA VAL A 197 11.87 -0.16 -4.07
C VAL A 197 12.65 -1.38 -3.63
N THR A 198 13.31 -2.01 -4.59
CA THR A 198 14.14 -3.20 -4.34
C THR A 198 15.59 -2.77 -4.19
N ASN A 199 16.05 -2.61 -2.95
CA ASN A 199 17.46 -2.39 -2.65
C ASN A 199 18.14 -3.72 -2.37
N ARG A 200 19.16 -4.08 -3.16
CA ARG A 200 19.93 -5.33 -3.02
C ARG A 200 21.41 -5.04 -2.98
N LEU A 201 22.12 -5.77 -2.13
CA LEU A 201 23.58 -5.85 -2.17
C LEU A 201 23.95 -7.14 -2.90
N ALA A 202 24.65 -7.01 -4.02
CA ALA A 202 25.19 -8.13 -4.77
C ALA A 202 26.72 -8.06 -4.78
N THR A 203 27.39 -9.20 -4.68
CA THR A 203 28.84 -9.25 -4.90
C THR A 203 29.15 -8.86 -6.35
N PRO A 204 30.22 -8.10 -6.63
CA PRO A 204 30.64 -7.80 -8.01
C PRO A 204 30.91 -9.04 -8.86
N ARG A 205 31.12 -10.21 -8.22
CA ARG A 205 31.32 -11.50 -8.89
C ARG A 205 30.03 -12.14 -9.38
N LEU A 206 28.85 -11.63 -9.00
CA LEU A 206 27.57 -12.19 -9.40
C LEU A 206 27.32 -11.86 -10.87
N GLN A 207 27.12 -12.89 -11.68
CA GLN A 207 26.74 -12.78 -13.08
C GLN A 207 25.28 -13.21 -13.29
N GLY A 208 24.68 -12.72 -14.39
CA GLY A 208 23.29 -13.01 -14.74
C GLY A 208 22.26 -12.22 -13.93
N TYR A 209 22.70 -11.33 -13.04
CA TYR A 209 21.82 -10.44 -12.30
C TYR A 209 21.50 -9.20 -13.14
N ASP A 210 20.25 -9.11 -13.59
CA ASP A 210 19.68 -7.88 -14.15
C ASP A 210 18.85 -7.16 -13.08
N PRO A 211 19.32 -6.01 -12.56
CA PRO A 211 18.59 -5.24 -11.56
C PRO A 211 17.30 -4.60 -12.10
N GLY A 212 17.14 -4.48 -13.42
CA GLY A 212 15.96 -3.91 -14.06
C GLY A 212 14.88 -4.93 -14.39
N TYR A 213 15.15 -6.23 -14.23
CA TYR A 213 14.21 -7.29 -14.56
C TYR A 213 13.14 -7.41 -13.46
N PRO A 214 11.84 -7.15 -13.76
CA PRO A 214 10.78 -7.10 -12.75
C PRO A 214 10.31 -8.49 -12.28
N ALA A 215 10.76 -9.56 -12.93
CA ALA A 215 10.35 -10.93 -12.62
C ALA A 215 11.26 -11.61 -11.58
N ALA A 216 10.84 -12.79 -11.12
CA ALA A 216 11.55 -13.55 -10.12
C ALA A 216 13.02 -13.79 -10.51
N LEU A 217 13.90 -13.66 -9.54
CA LEU A 217 15.31 -13.99 -9.71
C LEU A 217 15.48 -15.51 -9.61
N TYR A 218 15.82 -16.16 -10.71
CA TYR A 218 16.01 -17.61 -10.75
C TYR A 218 17.47 -17.97 -10.56
N SER A 219 17.79 -18.76 -9.53
CA SER A 219 19.16 -19.18 -9.24
C SER A 219 19.85 -19.93 -10.39
N LYS A 220 19.09 -20.60 -11.26
CA LYS A 220 19.61 -21.28 -12.46
C LYS A 220 20.23 -20.32 -13.49
N ASP A 221 19.83 -19.05 -13.46
CA ASP A 221 20.29 -18.01 -14.39
C ASP A 221 21.45 -17.20 -13.78
N LEU A 222 21.89 -17.54 -12.56
CA LEU A 222 22.97 -16.88 -11.84
C LEU A 222 24.21 -17.73 -11.78
N SER A 223 25.37 -17.08 -11.82
CA SER A 223 26.65 -17.72 -11.55
C SER A 223 27.59 -16.78 -10.81
N LEU A 224 28.65 -17.34 -10.23
CA LEU A 224 29.69 -16.58 -9.54
C LEU A 224 30.99 -16.67 -10.32
N GLN A 225 31.60 -15.52 -10.61
CA GLN A 225 32.97 -15.49 -11.07
C GLN A 225 33.93 -16.04 -10.00
N PRO A 226 34.97 -16.78 -10.41
CA PRO A 226 36.06 -17.14 -9.51
C PRO A 226 36.64 -15.90 -8.83
N PRO A 227 37.12 -16.00 -7.59
CA PRO A 227 37.83 -14.88 -6.97
C PRO A 227 39.04 -14.48 -7.82
N PRO A 228 39.42 -13.19 -7.86
CA PRO A 228 40.65 -12.78 -8.53
C PRO A 228 41.82 -13.56 -7.93
N LYS A 229 42.71 -14.08 -8.79
CA LYS A 229 43.95 -14.71 -8.33
C LYS A 229 44.74 -13.63 -7.58
N THR A 230 45.00 -13.86 -6.30
CA THR A 230 45.92 -13.03 -5.51
C THR A 230 47.31 -13.07 -6.16
N PRO A 231 48.02 -11.94 -6.27
CA PRO A 231 49.42 -11.93 -6.72
C PRO A 231 50.33 -12.72 -5.78
#